data_AF-A0A834EG40-F1
#
_entry.id   AF-A0A834EG40-F1
#
_cell.length_a   1.000
_cell.length_b   1.000
_cell.length_c   1.000
_cell.angle_alpha   90.00
_cell.angle_beta   90.00
_cell.angle_gamma   90.00
#
_symmetry.space_group_name_H-M   'P 1'
#
loop_
_entity.id
_entity.type
_entity.pdbx_description
1 polymer ?
#
loop_
_entity_poly.entity_id
_entity_poly.type
_entity_poly.pdbx_seq_one_letter_code
_entity_poly.pdbx_strand_id
1 'polypeptide(L)'
;MRFKFPLLAIGLEVGMIVLFASFVQYEMHQDTHQRSNSTTAPDVDRFIELYPLFQDVHVMIFVGFGFLMTFLKKYGFSSVGINLLIAALGLQWGTLVQGILHSLGQKIHIGIKNMINADFSTATVLISFGAVLGKISPVQMLIMTIIEITIFAGNEHLVAEVFKASDIGASMTIHAFGAYFGLAVAGVLYRPGLRRGHDNEESVYHSDLFAMIGTLFLWIFWPSFNSAIADAGEKQYKAVVNTYFSLAACVLTAYAFSSLMGHRGKLDMVHIQNATLAGGVAVGTCADMEIHPCIAMIIGSVAGMVSVIGFKFLTVYPCHASSRSRFFHRNSSCWRAGHRFNSKDSYLGTAI
;
A
#
# COMPACT_ATOMS: atom_id res chain seq x y z
N MET A 1 -16.87 -16.19 -16.65
CA MET A 1 -16.13 -14.91 -16.82
C MET A 1 -16.21 -14.32 -18.22
N ARG A 2 -16.27 -15.13 -19.30
CA ARG A 2 -16.26 -14.69 -20.71
C ARG A 2 -17.14 -13.49 -21.08
N PHE A 3 -18.32 -13.34 -20.47
CA PHE A 3 -19.22 -12.21 -20.73
C PHE A 3 -19.32 -11.23 -19.57
N LYS A 4 -19.49 -11.74 -18.34
CA LYS A 4 -19.66 -10.91 -17.14
C LYS A 4 -18.50 -9.93 -16.92
N PHE A 5 -17.26 -10.38 -17.11
CA PHE A 5 -16.09 -9.55 -16.87
C PHE A 5 -15.91 -8.47 -17.94
N PRO A 6 -15.88 -8.80 -19.25
CA PRO A 6 -15.75 -7.77 -20.28
C PRO A 6 -16.89 -6.76 -20.26
N LEU A 7 -18.13 -7.20 -20.04
CA LEU A 7 -19.28 -6.29 -19.98
C LEU A 7 -19.13 -5.28 -18.83
N LEU A 8 -18.72 -5.73 -17.64
CA LEU A 8 -18.49 -4.84 -16.51
C LEU A 8 -17.30 -3.90 -16.76
N ALA A 9 -16.18 -4.43 -17.22
CA ALA A 9 -14.98 -3.62 -17.46
C ALA A 9 -15.21 -2.54 -18.53
N ILE A 10 -15.80 -2.90 -19.66
CA ILE A 10 -16.14 -1.96 -20.74
C ILE A 10 -17.20 -0.96 -20.27
N GLY A 11 -18.21 -1.42 -19.53
CA GLY A 11 -19.25 -0.55 -18.98
C GLY A 11 -18.69 0.49 -18.00
N LEU A 12 -17.77 0.08 -17.11
CA LEU A 12 -17.07 0.99 -16.20
C LEU A 12 -16.22 1.99 -16.97
N GLU A 13 -15.43 1.55 -17.94
CA GLU A 13 -14.57 2.43 -18.75
C GLU A 13 -15.38 3.46 -19.55
N VAL A 14 -16.47 3.04 -20.21
CA VAL A 14 -17.39 3.97 -20.90
C VAL A 14 -17.99 4.97 -19.90
N GLY A 15 -18.36 4.51 -18.71
CA GLY A 15 -18.82 5.36 -17.61
C GLY A 15 -17.76 6.40 -17.21
N MET A 16 -16.51 5.98 -17.04
CA MET A 16 -15.40 6.88 -16.71
C MET A 16 -15.20 7.93 -17.79
N ILE A 17 -15.15 7.54 -19.07
CA ILE A 17 -14.99 8.48 -20.19
C ILE A 17 -16.08 9.56 -20.18
N VAL A 18 -17.34 9.16 -19.99
CA VAL A 18 -18.47 10.11 -19.92
C VAL A 18 -18.34 11.05 -18.73
N LEU A 19 -17.96 10.53 -17.55
CA LEU A 19 -17.75 11.34 -16.35
C LEU A 19 -16.56 12.28 -16.49
N PHE A 20 -15.43 11.83 -17.04
CA PHE A 20 -14.27 12.67 -17.31
C PHE A 20 -14.62 13.80 -18.29
N ALA A 21 -15.31 13.49 -19.39
CA ALA A 21 -15.78 14.52 -20.33
C ALA A 21 -16.71 15.55 -19.65
N SER A 22 -17.51 15.09 -18.67
CA SER A 22 -18.49 15.92 -17.97
C SER A 22 -17.89 16.75 -16.83
N PHE A 23 -16.86 16.27 -16.14
CA PHE A 23 -16.38 16.88 -14.90
C PHE A 23 -14.92 17.30 -14.90
N VAL A 24 -14.06 16.72 -15.76
CA VAL A 24 -12.61 16.93 -15.70
C VAL A 24 -12.14 17.84 -16.82
N GLN A 25 -11.26 18.78 -16.50
CA GLN A 25 -10.60 19.71 -17.42
C GLN A 25 -9.12 19.81 -17.09
N TYR A 26 -8.30 20.16 -18.08
CA TYR A 26 -6.91 20.55 -17.80
C TYR A 26 -6.88 21.78 -16.91
N GLU A 27 -5.87 21.85 -16.04
CA GLU A 27 -5.57 23.09 -15.32
C GLU A 27 -5.32 24.22 -16.33
N MET A 28 -6.24 25.18 -16.37
CA MET A 28 -6.12 26.35 -17.25
C MET A 28 -5.06 27.27 -16.65
N HIS A 29 -4.02 27.58 -17.42
CA HIS A 29 -3.09 28.66 -17.09
C HIS A 29 -3.94 29.93 -16.96
N GLN A 30 -4.07 30.49 -15.75
CA GLN A 30 -4.85 31.72 -15.58
C GLN A 30 -4.29 32.79 -16.52
N ASP A 31 -5.19 33.30 -17.37
CA ASP A 31 -4.98 34.48 -18.19
C ASP A 31 -4.30 35.57 -17.36
N THR A 32 -3.04 35.82 -17.67
CA THR A 32 -2.20 36.81 -17.02
C THR A 32 -2.57 38.19 -17.52
N HIS A 33 -3.78 38.64 -17.19
CA HIS A 33 -4.14 40.05 -17.23
C HIS A 33 -4.27 40.58 -15.80
N GLN A 34 -3.15 40.59 -15.06
CA GLN A 34 -2.68 41.69 -14.21
C GLN A 34 -1.55 41.27 -13.27
N ARG A 35 -0.41 41.99 -13.39
CA ARG A 35 0.77 42.05 -12.50
C ARG A 35 1.65 40.80 -12.49
N SER A 36 2.98 40.86 -12.44
CA SER A 36 4.00 41.91 -12.43
C SER A 36 5.33 41.15 -12.28
N ASN A 37 6.36 41.47 -13.09
CA ASN A 37 7.77 41.09 -12.95
C ASN A 37 8.17 40.20 -11.75
N SER A 38 8.23 38.88 -11.98
CA SER A 38 9.15 37.96 -11.29
C SER A 38 9.50 36.81 -12.24
N THR A 39 10.78 36.47 -12.30
CA THR A 39 11.37 35.35 -13.03
C THR A 39 10.74 34.01 -12.63
N THR A 40 10.42 33.18 -13.63
CA THR A 40 9.73 31.87 -13.61
C THR A 40 8.31 31.85 -13.02
N ALA A 41 7.37 31.29 -13.78
CA ALA A 41 5.97 31.19 -13.40
C ALA A 41 5.81 30.10 -12.31
N PRO A 42 5.14 30.38 -11.17
CA PRO A 42 5.08 29.49 -10.01
C PRO A 42 4.43 28.12 -10.30
N ASP A 43 3.57 28.03 -11.32
CA ASP A 43 2.90 26.77 -11.70
C ASP A 43 3.82 25.78 -12.44
N VAL A 44 4.78 26.29 -13.22
CA VAL A 44 5.76 25.42 -13.91
C VAL A 44 6.73 24.81 -12.91
N ASP A 45 7.17 25.62 -11.93
CA ASP A 45 8.07 25.18 -10.87
C ASP A 45 7.40 24.10 -10.01
N ARG A 46 6.12 24.27 -9.65
CA ARG A 46 5.35 23.29 -8.87
C ARG A 46 5.11 21.96 -9.61
N PHE A 47 4.89 22.00 -10.93
CA PHE A 47 4.78 20.79 -11.75
C PHE A 47 6.11 20.02 -11.74
N ILE A 48 7.24 20.71 -11.97
CA ILE A 48 8.58 20.11 -12.01
C ILE A 48 8.95 19.51 -10.64
N GLU A 49 8.52 20.12 -9.55
CA GLU A 49 8.78 19.64 -8.19
C GLU A 49 7.97 18.40 -7.80
N LEU A 50 6.68 18.32 -8.17
CA LEU A 50 5.80 17.22 -7.75
C LEU A 50 5.88 16.00 -8.65
N TYR A 51 6.26 16.16 -9.92
CA TYR A 51 6.27 15.04 -10.87
C TYR A 51 7.17 13.87 -10.45
N PRO A 52 8.40 14.07 -9.92
CA PRO A 52 9.22 12.98 -9.41
C PRO A 52 8.56 12.22 -8.24
N LEU A 53 7.94 12.93 -7.31
CA LEU A 53 7.23 12.31 -6.18
C LEU A 53 6.02 11.49 -6.66
N PHE A 54 5.31 12.01 -7.67
CA PHE A 54 4.27 11.24 -8.36
C PHE A 54 4.83 9.96 -8.97
N GLN A 55 5.94 10.02 -9.71
CA GLN A 55 6.53 8.83 -10.33
C GLN A 55 6.89 7.76 -9.28
N ASP A 56 7.49 8.17 -8.16
CA ASP A 56 7.84 7.27 -7.07
C ASP A 56 6.60 6.57 -6.48
N VAL A 57 5.56 7.34 -6.16
CA VAL A 57 4.27 6.81 -5.66
C VAL A 57 3.64 5.88 -6.70
N HIS A 58 3.63 6.27 -7.96
CA HIS A 58 3.06 5.48 -9.04
C HIS A 58 3.80 4.14 -9.21
N VAL A 59 5.13 4.13 -9.08
CA VAL A 59 5.90 2.87 -9.09
C VAL A 59 5.54 1.99 -7.89
N MET A 60 5.28 2.57 -6.71
CA MET A 60 4.78 1.80 -5.56
C MET A 60 3.44 1.12 -5.86
N ILE A 61 2.51 1.79 -6.55
CA ILE A 61 1.19 1.23 -6.93
C ILE A 61 1.34 0.04 -7.88
N PHE A 62 2.10 0.19 -8.96
CA PHE A 62 2.15 -0.83 -10.02
C PHE A 62 3.20 -1.91 -9.78
N VAL A 63 4.41 -1.52 -9.38
CA VAL A 63 5.53 -2.45 -9.18
C VAL A 63 5.56 -2.91 -7.72
N GLY A 64 5.50 -1.96 -6.78
CA GLY A 64 5.59 -2.24 -5.35
C GLY A 64 4.55 -3.25 -4.87
N PHE A 65 3.28 -2.85 -4.81
CA PHE A 65 2.17 -3.73 -4.45
C PHE A 65 2.03 -4.91 -5.41
N GLY A 66 2.11 -4.66 -6.72
CA GLY A 66 1.91 -5.66 -7.76
C GLY A 66 2.84 -6.87 -7.62
N PHE A 67 4.14 -6.62 -7.43
CA PHE A 67 5.12 -7.69 -7.23
C PHE A 67 5.11 -8.24 -5.80
N LEU A 68 4.89 -7.41 -4.76
CA LEU A 68 4.87 -7.90 -3.37
C LEU A 68 3.87 -9.06 -3.20
N MET A 69 2.70 -8.96 -3.83
CA MET A 69 1.65 -9.97 -3.76
C MET A 69 1.93 -11.23 -4.61
N THR A 70 3.03 -11.28 -5.37
CA THR A 70 3.39 -12.44 -6.21
C THR A 70 3.99 -13.61 -5.42
N PHE A 71 4.14 -13.48 -4.10
CA PHE A 71 4.70 -14.53 -3.24
C PHE A 71 3.94 -15.87 -3.35
N LEU A 72 2.63 -15.84 -3.64
CA LEU A 72 1.80 -17.03 -3.86
C LEU A 72 2.23 -17.79 -5.13
N LYS A 73 2.79 -19.00 -4.94
CA LYS A 73 3.45 -19.79 -6.00
C LYS A 73 2.64 -20.06 -7.27
N LYS A 74 1.30 -20.06 -7.18
CA LYS A 74 0.37 -20.33 -8.31
C LYS A 74 -0.58 -19.17 -8.59
N TYR A 75 -0.31 -18.00 -8.04
CA TYR A 75 -1.16 -16.81 -8.21
C TYR A 75 -0.40 -15.61 -8.80
N GLY A 76 0.88 -15.74 -9.14
CA GLY A 76 1.72 -14.62 -9.64
C GLY A 76 1.10 -13.82 -10.79
N PHE A 77 0.57 -14.47 -11.83
CA PHE A 77 -0.08 -13.78 -12.95
C PHE A 77 -1.33 -13.01 -12.51
N SER A 78 -2.15 -13.61 -11.64
CA SER A 78 -3.34 -12.95 -11.14
C SER A 78 -2.99 -11.84 -10.16
N SER A 79 -1.93 -11.97 -9.36
CA SER A 79 -1.43 -10.93 -8.47
C SER A 79 -1.12 -9.65 -9.24
N VAL A 80 -0.12 -9.68 -10.12
CA VAL A 80 0.33 -8.49 -10.85
C VAL A 80 -0.69 -8.03 -11.89
N GLY A 81 -1.39 -8.96 -12.56
CA GLY A 81 -2.38 -8.64 -13.58
C GLY A 81 -3.66 -8.02 -13.03
N ILE A 82 -4.17 -8.53 -11.90
CA ILE A 82 -5.33 -7.92 -11.23
C ILE A 82 -4.92 -6.61 -10.55
N ASN A 83 -3.71 -6.51 -9.98
CA ASN A 83 -3.18 -5.25 -9.46
C ASN A 83 -3.20 -4.15 -10.53
N LEU A 84 -2.66 -4.44 -11.72
CA LEU A 84 -2.69 -3.51 -12.86
C LEU A 84 -4.14 -3.09 -13.22
N LEU A 85 -5.05 -4.06 -13.28
CA LEU A 85 -6.45 -3.82 -13.62
C LEU A 85 -7.15 -2.90 -12.61
N ILE A 86 -7.05 -3.21 -11.31
CA ILE A 86 -7.73 -2.43 -10.27
C ILE A 86 -7.05 -1.09 -10.04
N ALA A 87 -5.74 -0.99 -10.24
CA ALA A 87 -5.03 0.27 -10.19
C ALA A 87 -5.48 1.17 -11.33
N ALA A 88 -5.53 0.67 -12.58
CA ALA A 88 -6.01 1.46 -13.71
C ALA A 88 -7.45 2.00 -13.52
N LEU A 89 -8.34 1.19 -12.93
CA LEU A 89 -9.67 1.67 -12.55
C LEU A 89 -9.62 2.68 -11.40
N GLY A 90 -8.81 2.39 -10.38
CA GLY A 90 -8.67 3.19 -9.17
C GLY A 90 -8.18 4.61 -9.45
N LEU A 91 -7.22 4.79 -10.35
CA LEU A 91 -6.74 6.12 -10.73
C LEU A 91 -7.84 6.99 -11.33
N GLN A 92 -8.63 6.42 -12.23
CA GLN A 92 -9.74 7.14 -12.88
C GLN A 92 -10.84 7.47 -11.87
N TRP A 93 -11.26 6.47 -11.08
CA TRP A 93 -12.34 6.64 -10.12
C TRP A 93 -11.96 7.54 -8.96
N GLY A 94 -10.75 7.38 -8.41
CA GLY A 94 -10.20 8.21 -7.34
C GLY A 94 -10.15 9.68 -7.73
N THR A 95 -9.64 9.97 -8.94
CA THR A 95 -9.64 11.33 -9.51
C THR A 95 -11.04 11.94 -9.52
N LEU A 96 -12.04 11.21 -9.99
CA LEU A 96 -13.42 11.70 -10.06
C LEU A 96 -14.04 11.91 -8.67
N VAL A 97 -13.98 10.91 -7.78
CA VAL A 97 -14.64 10.97 -6.48
C VAL A 97 -14.02 12.03 -5.59
N GLN A 98 -12.68 12.04 -5.47
CA GLN A 98 -11.98 13.06 -4.68
C GLN A 98 -12.16 14.45 -5.32
N GLY A 99 -12.13 14.53 -6.66
CA GLY A 99 -12.37 15.78 -7.37
C GLY A 99 -13.78 16.33 -7.12
N ILE A 100 -14.83 15.51 -7.22
CA ILE A 100 -16.21 15.93 -6.96
C ILE A 100 -16.36 16.46 -5.52
N LEU A 101 -15.74 15.78 -4.56
CA LEU A 101 -15.82 16.13 -3.15
C LEU A 101 -15.12 17.46 -2.84
N HIS A 102 -13.94 17.70 -3.43
CA HIS A 102 -13.18 18.94 -3.23
C HIS A 102 -13.68 20.11 -4.09
N SER A 103 -14.20 19.86 -5.29
CA SER A 103 -14.68 20.90 -6.20
C SER A 103 -16.12 21.36 -5.90
N LEU A 104 -16.82 20.74 -4.93
CA LEU A 104 -18.21 21.08 -4.55
C LEU A 104 -19.17 21.21 -5.76
N GLY A 105 -18.96 20.39 -6.79
CA GLY A 105 -19.76 20.41 -8.03
C GLY A 105 -19.23 21.30 -9.17
N GLN A 106 -18.11 21.98 -9.00
CA GLN A 106 -17.39 22.65 -10.09
C GLN A 106 -16.54 21.66 -10.90
N LYS A 107 -16.01 22.13 -12.05
CA LYS A 107 -15.09 21.35 -12.88
C LYS A 107 -13.81 21.03 -12.10
N ILE A 108 -13.37 19.77 -12.21
CA ILE A 108 -12.14 19.24 -11.63
C ILE A 108 -11.00 19.63 -12.57
N HIS A 109 -10.08 20.46 -12.10
CA HIS A 109 -8.86 20.80 -12.82
C HIS A 109 -7.79 19.76 -12.48
N ILE A 110 -7.35 18.98 -13.48
CA ILE A 110 -6.41 17.88 -13.27
C ILE A 110 -4.97 18.40 -13.22
N GLY A 111 -4.34 18.29 -12.06
CA GLY A 111 -2.91 18.51 -11.86
C GLY A 111 -2.20 17.30 -11.22
N ILE A 112 -0.88 17.38 -11.06
CA ILE A 112 -0.06 16.27 -10.51
C ILE A 112 -0.50 15.90 -9.08
N LYS A 113 -0.90 16.88 -8.26
CA LYS A 113 -1.41 16.61 -6.90
C LYS A 113 -2.67 15.74 -6.92
N ASN A 114 -3.57 15.97 -7.88
CA ASN A 114 -4.77 15.15 -8.04
C ASN A 114 -4.41 13.71 -8.44
N MET A 115 -3.38 13.54 -9.29
CA MET A 115 -2.88 12.22 -9.69
C MET A 115 -2.27 11.47 -8.49
N ILE A 116 -1.47 12.14 -7.66
CA ILE A 116 -0.93 11.57 -6.42
C ILE A 116 -2.06 11.13 -5.47
N ASN A 117 -3.07 11.98 -5.27
CA ASN A 117 -4.22 11.63 -4.42
C ASN A 117 -5.01 10.44 -4.98
N ALA A 118 -5.13 10.32 -6.31
CA ALA A 118 -5.74 9.17 -6.95
C ALA A 118 -4.91 7.89 -6.73
N ASP A 119 -3.58 7.96 -6.81
CA ASP A 119 -2.68 6.86 -6.43
C ASP A 119 -2.86 6.47 -4.95
N PHE A 120 -3.01 7.43 -4.04
CA PHE A 120 -3.27 7.18 -2.60
C PHE A 120 -4.60 6.46 -2.35
N SER A 121 -5.68 6.91 -2.98
CA SER A 121 -6.97 6.20 -2.91
C SER A 121 -6.87 4.77 -3.49
N THR A 122 -6.05 4.60 -4.53
CA THR A 122 -5.78 3.30 -5.14
C THR A 122 -4.95 2.41 -4.21
N ALA A 123 -3.92 2.94 -3.54
CA ALA A 123 -3.10 2.22 -2.57
C ALA A 123 -3.96 1.57 -1.48
N THR A 124 -4.99 2.28 -1.02
CA THR A 124 -5.98 1.77 -0.07
C THR A 124 -6.63 0.47 -0.55
N VAL A 125 -7.10 0.45 -1.80
CA VAL A 125 -7.68 -0.74 -2.42
C VAL A 125 -6.66 -1.86 -2.58
N LEU A 126 -5.41 -1.54 -2.87
CA LEU A 126 -4.33 -2.54 -2.98
C LEU A 126 -3.99 -3.18 -1.62
N ILE A 127 -4.11 -2.43 -0.54
CA ILE A 127 -3.99 -2.97 0.83
C ILE A 127 -5.16 -3.92 1.12
N SER A 128 -6.39 -3.52 0.79
CA SER A 128 -7.56 -4.39 0.91
C SER A 128 -7.45 -5.65 0.05
N PHE A 129 -6.91 -5.51 -1.17
CA PHE A 129 -6.64 -6.62 -2.08
C PHE A 129 -5.75 -7.67 -1.42
N GLY A 130 -4.73 -7.26 -0.66
CA GLY A 130 -3.87 -8.17 0.10
C GLY A 130 -4.65 -9.12 1.03
N ALA A 131 -5.71 -8.64 1.69
CA ALA A 131 -6.52 -9.46 2.60
C ALA A 131 -7.36 -10.53 1.88
N VAL A 132 -7.82 -10.22 0.66
CA VAL A 132 -8.69 -11.06 -0.18
C VAL A 132 -7.96 -11.73 -1.35
N LEU A 133 -6.63 -11.59 -1.39
CA LEU A 133 -5.75 -12.12 -2.44
C LEU A 133 -5.99 -13.62 -2.65
N GLY A 134 -6.20 -14.03 -3.89
CA GLY A 134 -6.48 -15.42 -4.25
C GLY A 134 -7.88 -15.94 -3.92
N LYS A 135 -8.74 -15.12 -3.29
CA LYS A 135 -10.06 -15.57 -2.79
C LYS A 135 -11.24 -15.03 -3.62
N ILE A 136 -11.07 -13.87 -4.25
CA ILE A 136 -12.14 -13.20 -5.01
C ILE A 136 -11.78 -13.02 -6.49
N SER A 137 -12.81 -12.95 -7.33
CA SER A 137 -12.67 -12.85 -8.79
C SER A 137 -12.37 -11.42 -9.26
N PRO A 138 -11.80 -11.22 -10.47
CA PRO A 138 -11.61 -9.90 -11.05
C PRO A 138 -12.87 -9.03 -11.10
N VAL A 139 -14.05 -9.62 -11.29
CA VAL A 139 -15.33 -8.90 -11.25
C VAL A 139 -15.61 -8.35 -9.84
N GLN A 140 -15.40 -9.17 -8.81
CA GLN A 140 -15.56 -8.73 -7.42
C GLN A 140 -14.54 -7.67 -7.04
N MET A 141 -13.32 -7.77 -7.57
CA MET A 141 -12.29 -6.76 -7.40
C MET A 141 -12.70 -5.40 -7.99
N LEU A 142 -13.20 -5.35 -9.24
CA LEU A 142 -13.69 -4.10 -9.83
C LEU A 142 -14.82 -3.46 -9.01
N ILE A 143 -15.75 -4.27 -8.50
CA ILE A 143 -16.85 -3.79 -7.64
C ILE A 143 -16.30 -3.26 -6.31
N MET A 144 -15.36 -3.98 -5.68
CA MET A 144 -14.71 -3.56 -4.45
C MET A 144 -13.99 -2.23 -4.64
N THR A 145 -13.22 -2.05 -5.72
CA THR A 145 -12.52 -0.80 -6.05
C THR A 145 -13.45 0.40 -6.10
N ILE A 146 -14.60 0.29 -6.78
CA ILE A 146 -15.57 1.39 -6.87
C ILE A 146 -16.12 1.74 -5.49
N ILE A 147 -16.56 0.74 -4.72
CA ILE A 147 -17.17 0.95 -3.40
C ILE A 147 -16.15 1.52 -2.42
N GLU A 148 -14.97 0.93 -2.36
CA GLU A 148 -13.94 1.26 -1.38
C GLU A 148 -13.42 2.68 -1.58
N ILE A 149 -13.11 3.09 -2.81
CA ILE A 149 -12.64 4.46 -3.10
C ILE A 149 -13.72 5.50 -2.76
N THR A 150 -14.99 5.20 -3.01
CA THR A 150 -16.08 6.12 -2.63
C THR A 150 -16.17 6.31 -1.11
N ILE A 151 -16.02 5.23 -0.34
CA ILE A 151 -16.03 5.29 1.13
C ILE A 151 -14.74 5.95 1.64
N PHE A 152 -13.59 5.62 1.04
CA PHE A 152 -12.30 6.24 1.35
C PHE A 152 -12.36 7.75 1.21
N ALA A 153 -12.90 8.29 0.11
CA ALA A 153 -12.99 9.74 -0.09
C ALA A 153 -13.85 10.42 0.99
N GLY A 154 -14.97 9.80 1.38
CA GLY A 154 -15.79 10.30 2.49
C GLY A 154 -15.05 10.24 3.83
N ASN A 155 -14.30 9.18 4.09
CA ASN A 155 -13.47 9.03 5.29
C ASN A 155 -12.32 10.05 5.32
N GLU A 156 -11.62 10.25 4.21
CA GLU A 156 -10.57 11.23 4.03
C GLU A 156 -11.10 12.64 4.34
N HIS A 157 -12.25 13.02 3.77
CA HIS A 157 -12.88 14.31 4.06
C HIS A 157 -13.29 14.45 5.54
N LEU A 158 -13.82 13.40 6.16
CA LEU A 158 -14.16 13.43 7.58
C LEU A 158 -12.91 13.66 8.45
N VAL A 159 -11.82 12.94 8.18
CA VAL A 159 -10.58 13.03 8.95
C VAL A 159 -9.88 14.37 8.73
N ALA A 160 -9.68 14.77 7.47
CA ALA A 160 -8.92 15.96 7.12
C ALA A 160 -9.73 17.25 7.30
N GLU A 161 -10.99 17.29 6.85
CA GLU A 161 -11.76 18.53 6.79
C GLU A 161 -12.69 18.75 7.99
N VAL A 162 -13.26 17.68 8.56
CA VAL A 162 -14.18 17.80 9.71
C VAL A 162 -13.43 17.69 11.03
N PHE A 163 -12.64 16.64 11.23
CA PHE A 163 -11.88 16.43 12.47
C PHE A 163 -10.58 17.22 12.53
N LYS A 164 -10.11 17.76 11.39
CA LYS A 164 -8.84 18.50 11.29
C LYS A 164 -7.65 17.70 11.86
N ALA A 165 -7.67 16.39 11.69
CA ALA A 165 -6.58 15.52 12.12
C ALA A 165 -5.41 15.60 11.14
N SER A 166 -4.17 15.54 11.65
CA SER A 166 -2.99 15.37 10.81
C SER A 166 -2.83 13.90 10.45
N ASP A 167 -2.53 13.59 9.19
CA ASP A 167 -2.20 12.24 8.74
C ASP A 167 -1.38 12.25 7.43
N ILE A 168 -0.21 12.89 7.44
CA ILE A 168 0.46 13.27 6.18
C ILE A 168 0.87 12.10 5.28
N GLY A 169 1.36 11.01 5.88
CA GLY A 169 1.67 9.74 5.22
C GLY A 169 0.55 8.72 5.33
N ALA A 170 -0.65 9.16 5.71
CA ALA A 170 -1.89 8.39 5.66
C ALA A 170 -1.87 7.04 6.41
N SER A 171 -1.26 7.00 7.61
CA SER A 171 -1.29 5.80 8.45
C SER A 171 -2.72 5.44 8.85
N MET A 172 -3.60 6.43 9.03
CA MET A 172 -5.00 6.23 9.38
C MET A 172 -5.88 6.11 8.13
N THR A 173 -5.83 7.10 7.23
CA THR A 173 -6.77 7.22 6.10
C THR A 173 -6.53 6.19 5.00
N ILE A 174 -5.29 5.77 4.74
CA ILE A 174 -4.96 4.72 3.77
C ILE A 174 -4.73 3.38 4.46
N HIS A 175 -3.73 3.32 5.35
CA HIS A 175 -3.21 2.02 5.80
C HIS A 175 -4.16 1.32 6.77
N ALA A 176 -4.58 1.99 7.84
CA ALA A 176 -5.52 1.41 8.79
C ALA A 176 -6.89 1.16 8.12
N PHE A 177 -7.42 2.16 7.41
CA PHE A 177 -8.70 2.04 6.70
C PHE A 177 -8.70 0.86 5.72
N GLY A 178 -7.72 0.78 4.81
CA GLY A 178 -7.63 -0.31 3.82
C GLY A 178 -7.43 -1.68 4.48
N ALA A 179 -6.57 -1.77 5.51
CA ALA A 179 -6.37 -3.03 6.21
C ALA A 179 -7.68 -3.55 6.85
N TYR A 180 -8.41 -2.69 7.55
CA TYR A 180 -9.66 -3.08 8.21
C TYR A 180 -10.82 -3.28 7.23
N PHE A 181 -10.89 -2.49 6.15
CA PHE A 181 -11.85 -2.68 5.07
C PHE A 181 -11.65 -4.04 4.40
N GLY A 182 -10.42 -4.37 3.99
CA GLY A 182 -10.06 -5.66 3.40
C GLY A 182 -10.35 -6.84 4.32
N LEU A 183 -10.05 -6.71 5.63
CA LEU A 183 -10.39 -7.73 6.63
C LEU A 183 -11.91 -7.92 6.77
N ALA A 184 -12.69 -6.83 6.76
CA ALA A 184 -14.14 -6.91 6.80
C ALA A 184 -14.70 -7.62 5.55
N VAL A 185 -14.20 -7.28 4.35
CA VAL A 185 -14.56 -7.97 3.11
C VAL A 185 -14.19 -9.46 3.17
N ALA A 186 -12.98 -9.78 3.65
CA ALA A 186 -12.54 -11.17 3.83
C ALA A 186 -13.41 -11.95 4.82
N GLY A 187 -13.88 -11.29 5.88
CA GLY A 187 -14.81 -11.85 6.87
C GLY A 187 -16.20 -12.11 6.28
N VAL A 188 -16.77 -11.15 5.54
CA VAL A 188 -18.08 -11.30 4.89
C VAL A 188 -18.05 -12.37 3.79
N LEU A 189 -16.96 -12.44 3.03
CA LEU A 189 -16.78 -13.41 1.94
C LEU A 189 -16.12 -14.72 2.39
N TYR A 190 -16.05 -14.95 3.70
CA TYR A 190 -15.42 -16.13 4.26
C TYR A 190 -16.07 -17.42 3.73
N ARG A 191 -15.23 -18.38 3.35
CA ARG A 191 -15.65 -19.71 2.89
C ARG A 191 -15.29 -20.75 3.94
N PRO A 192 -16.26 -21.47 4.54
CA PRO A 192 -15.97 -22.50 5.54
C PRO A 192 -15.01 -23.59 5.07
N GLY A 193 -15.04 -23.91 3.76
CA GLY A 193 -14.12 -24.87 3.14
C GLY A 193 -12.64 -24.46 3.18
N LEU A 194 -12.33 -23.18 3.41
CA LEU A 194 -10.96 -22.65 3.53
C LEU A 194 -10.48 -22.55 4.98
N ARG A 195 -11.22 -23.08 5.96
CA ARG A 195 -10.86 -23.01 7.39
C ARG A 195 -9.49 -23.62 7.71
N ARG A 196 -9.06 -24.62 6.92
CA ARG A 196 -7.75 -25.29 7.08
C ARG A 196 -6.66 -24.70 6.18
N GLY A 197 -6.93 -23.57 5.52
CA GLY A 197 -6.09 -23.02 4.46
C GLY A 197 -6.28 -23.75 3.12
N HIS A 198 -5.52 -23.31 2.11
CA HIS A 198 -5.48 -23.95 0.79
C HIS A 198 -4.06 -24.43 0.48
N ASP A 199 -3.88 -25.59 -0.16
CA ASP A 199 -2.56 -26.16 -0.52
C ASP A 199 -1.69 -25.29 -1.47
N ASN A 200 -2.25 -24.19 -1.98
CA ASN A 200 -1.56 -23.24 -2.85
C ASN A 200 -1.28 -21.91 -2.13
N GLU A 201 -1.68 -21.76 -0.87
CA GLU A 201 -1.36 -20.64 0.02
C GLU A 201 0.06 -20.81 0.58
N GLU A 202 1.03 -20.86 -0.33
CA GLU A 202 2.46 -20.99 -0.01
C GLU A 202 3.31 -20.30 -1.09
N SER A 203 4.60 -20.10 -0.78
CA SER A 203 5.59 -19.57 -1.70
C SER A 203 6.60 -20.62 -2.15
N VAL A 204 7.32 -20.29 -3.22
CA VAL A 204 8.51 -21.01 -3.69
C VAL A 204 9.63 -20.00 -3.92
N TYR A 205 10.88 -20.47 -4.02
CA TYR A 205 12.05 -19.59 -4.05
C TYR A 205 11.93 -18.42 -5.06
N HIS A 206 11.53 -18.70 -6.30
CA HIS A 206 11.40 -17.65 -7.32
C HIS A 206 10.21 -16.70 -7.06
N SER A 207 9.11 -17.18 -6.48
CA SER A 207 7.98 -16.30 -6.15
C SER A 207 8.35 -15.36 -4.99
N ASP A 208 9.17 -15.83 -4.04
CA ASP A 208 9.70 -14.99 -2.97
C ASP A 208 10.72 -13.96 -3.47
N LEU A 209 11.55 -14.32 -4.45
CA LEU A 209 12.44 -13.35 -5.11
C LEU A 209 11.65 -12.27 -5.86
N PHE A 210 10.58 -12.64 -6.59
CA PHE A 210 9.70 -11.67 -7.24
C PHE A 210 8.98 -10.78 -6.22
N ALA A 211 8.50 -11.33 -5.11
CA ALA A 211 7.90 -10.55 -4.04
C ALA A 211 8.87 -9.52 -3.43
N MET A 212 10.15 -9.88 -3.29
CA MET A 212 11.18 -8.95 -2.82
C MET A 212 11.39 -7.76 -3.75
N ILE A 213 11.15 -7.89 -5.07
CA ILE A 213 11.16 -6.72 -5.98
C ILE A 213 10.12 -5.71 -5.51
N GLY A 214 8.90 -6.16 -5.23
CA GLY A 214 7.84 -5.31 -4.71
C GLY A 214 8.22 -4.66 -3.37
N THR A 215 8.74 -5.44 -2.43
CA THR A 215 9.24 -4.93 -1.14
C THR A 215 10.27 -3.82 -1.32
N LEU A 216 11.26 -4.00 -2.19
CA LEU A 216 12.33 -3.02 -2.37
C LEU A 216 11.81 -1.72 -3.00
N PHE A 217 10.95 -1.80 -4.02
CA PHE A 217 10.35 -0.60 -4.61
C PHE A 217 9.45 0.16 -3.63
N LEU A 218 8.69 -0.56 -2.80
CA LEU A 218 7.93 0.07 -1.72
C LEU A 218 8.86 0.76 -0.72
N TRP A 219 9.90 0.06 -0.26
CA TRP A 219 10.83 0.56 0.76
C TRP A 219 11.60 1.80 0.28
N ILE A 220 12.11 1.77 -0.95
CA ILE A 220 12.92 2.87 -1.52
C ILE A 220 12.10 4.14 -1.72
N PHE A 221 10.86 4.00 -2.19
CA PHE A 221 10.00 5.13 -2.55
C PHE A 221 9.05 5.60 -1.45
N TRP A 222 9.00 4.91 -0.31
CA TRP A 222 8.16 5.33 0.83
C TRP A 222 8.43 6.75 1.35
N PRO A 223 9.69 7.26 1.40
CA PRO A 223 9.93 8.65 1.78
C PRO A 223 9.20 9.64 0.85
N SER A 224 9.12 9.35 -0.45
CA SER A 224 8.32 10.13 -1.39
C SER A 224 6.82 10.00 -1.09
N PHE A 225 6.33 8.79 -0.83
CA PHE A 225 4.94 8.55 -0.43
C PHE A 225 4.50 9.39 0.78
N ASN A 226 5.28 9.37 1.87
CA ASN A 226 4.94 10.10 3.10
C ASN A 226 5.12 11.63 2.99
N SER A 227 5.77 12.12 1.92
CA SER A 227 6.11 13.53 1.75
C SER A 227 5.42 14.20 0.55
N ALA A 228 4.76 13.43 -0.32
CA ALA A 228 4.21 13.91 -1.60
C ALA A 228 3.16 15.02 -1.45
N ILE A 229 2.42 15.04 -0.33
CA ILE A 229 1.41 16.06 -0.03
C ILE A 229 1.79 16.97 1.14
N ALA A 230 3.00 16.82 1.69
CA ALA A 230 3.52 17.70 2.74
C ALA A 230 3.81 19.09 2.18
N ASP A 231 3.69 20.11 3.04
CA ASP A 231 4.05 21.47 2.65
C ASP A 231 5.52 21.51 2.21
N ALA A 232 5.77 22.12 1.04
CA ALA A 232 7.09 22.21 0.46
C ALA A 232 8.09 22.91 1.40
N GLY A 233 9.36 22.48 1.35
CA GLY A 233 10.41 22.98 2.24
C GLY A 233 10.58 22.10 3.48
N GLU A 234 10.47 22.68 4.67
CA GLU A 234 10.88 22.02 5.91
C GLU A 234 10.04 20.79 6.28
N LYS A 235 8.71 20.86 6.12
CA LYS A 235 7.82 19.75 6.44
C LYS A 235 8.03 18.55 5.51
N GLN A 236 8.15 18.80 4.22
CA GLN A 236 8.48 17.77 3.23
C GLN A 236 9.85 17.13 3.51
N TYR A 237 10.86 17.95 3.82
CA TYR A 237 12.18 17.45 4.25
C TYR A 237 12.09 16.55 5.50
N LYS A 238 11.36 16.99 6.54
CA LYS A 238 11.13 16.19 7.76
C LYS A 238 10.44 14.87 7.42
N ALA A 239 9.40 14.89 6.59
CA ALA A 239 8.68 13.68 6.15
C ALA A 239 9.60 12.66 5.46
N VAL A 240 10.49 13.13 4.59
CA VAL A 240 11.49 12.28 3.92
C VAL A 240 12.46 11.67 4.96
N VAL A 241 13.08 12.50 5.80
CA VAL A 241 14.13 12.07 6.73
C VAL A 241 13.57 11.14 7.83
N ASN A 242 12.43 11.48 8.41
CA ASN A 242 11.78 10.66 9.43
C ASN A 242 11.35 9.30 8.86
N THR A 243 10.81 9.28 7.64
CA THR A 243 10.43 8.03 6.98
C THR A 243 11.64 7.15 6.67
N TYR A 244 12.72 7.74 6.16
CA TYR A 244 13.96 7.05 5.85
C TYR A 244 14.55 6.35 7.09
N PHE A 245 14.71 7.07 8.20
CA PHE A 245 15.29 6.50 9.43
C PHE A 245 14.35 5.52 10.13
N SER A 246 13.04 5.74 10.08
CA SER A 246 12.05 4.77 10.58
C SER A 246 12.15 3.45 9.82
N LEU A 247 12.20 3.48 8.49
CA LEU A 247 12.33 2.28 7.66
C LEU A 247 13.65 1.54 7.88
N ALA A 248 14.77 2.27 7.97
CA ALA A 248 16.07 1.66 8.25
C ALA A 248 16.09 0.92 9.60
N ALA A 249 15.55 1.54 10.65
CA ALA A 249 15.45 0.92 11.97
C ALA A 249 14.49 -0.29 11.96
N CYS A 250 13.36 -0.17 11.25
CA CYS A 250 12.37 -1.24 11.09
C CYS A 250 12.95 -2.49 10.42
N VAL A 251 13.84 -2.34 9.44
CA VAL A 251 14.51 -3.49 8.80
C VAL A 251 15.33 -4.27 9.81
N LEU A 252 16.19 -3.60 10.58
CA LEU A 252 17.05 -4.28 11.56
C LEU A 252 16.23 -5.02 12.61
N THR A 253 15.16 -4.41 13.14
CA THR A 253 14.32 -5.08 14.12
C THR A 253 13.49 -6.20 13.51
N ALA A 254 12.96 -6.05 12.30
CA ALA A 254 12.25 -7.11 11.60
C ALA A 254 13.14 -8.35 11.39
N TYR A 255 14.40 -8.17 10.96
CA TYR A 255 15.35 -9.27 10.82
C TYR A 255 15.70 -9.92 12.16
N ALA A 256 15.98 -9.11 13.19
CA ALA A 256 16.30 -9.60 14.52
C ALA A 256 15.15 -10.44 15.10
N PHE A 257 13.92 -9.92 15.07
CA PHE A 257 12.74 -10.63 15.57
C PHE A 257 12.36 -11.82 14.70
N SER A 258 12.54 -11.75 13.38
CA SER A 258 12.34 -12.89 12.48
C SER A 258 13.25 -14.07 12.87
N SER A 259 14.54 -13.78 13.15
CA SER A 259 15.49 -14.77 13.64
C SER A 259 15.13 -15.29 15.04
N LEU A 260 14.84 -14.40 16.00
CA LEU A 260 14.48 -14.77 17.38
C LEU A 260 13.25 -15.69 17.44
N MET A 261 12.27 -15.47 16.56
CA MET A 261 11.03 -16.27 16.49
C MET A 261 11.16 -17.48 15.57
N GLY A 262 12.25 -17.57 14.81
CA GLY A 262 12.56 -18.65 13.88
C GLY A 262 13.16 -19.86 14.57
N HIS A 263 12.81 -21.06 14.10
CA HIS A 263 13.46 -22.28 14.59
C HIS A 263 14.95 -22.27 14.19
N ARG A 264 15.84 -22.30 15.19
CA ARG A 264 17.31 -22.22 15.03
C ARG A 264 17.81 -20.88 14.46
N GLY A 265 17.11 -19.78 14.69
CA GLY A 265 17.57 -18.46 14.23
C GLY A 265 17.41 -18.22 12.73
N LYS A 266 16.58 -19.02 12.04
CA LYS A 266 16.35 -18.88 10.59
C LYS A 266 15.37 -17.75 10.30
N LEU A 267 15.64 -17.01 9.23
CA LEU A 267 14.78 -15.96 8.73
C LEU A 267 13.61 -16.53 7.93
N ASP A 268 12.44 -15.90 8.06
CA ASP A 268 11.24 -16.15 7.26
C ASP A 268 11.06 -15.03 6.23
N MET A 269 10.93 -15.39 4.95
CA MET A 269 10.80 -14.42 3.86
C MET A 269 9.50 -13.62 3.94
N VAL A 270 8.42 -14.15 4.52
CA VAL A 270 7.17 -13.40 4.71
C VAL A 270 7.40 -12.21 5.65
N HIS A 271 8.18 -12.42 6.72
CA HIS A 271 8.57 -11.33 7.61
C HIS A 271 9.43 -10.30 6.87
N ILE A 272 10.41 -10.76 6.08
CA ILE A 272 11.33 -9.84 5.38
C ILE A 272 10.61 -9.02 4.32
N GLN A 273 9.69 -9.62 3.58
CA GLN A 273 8.95 -8.96 2.49
C GLN A 273 7.96 -7.91 3.02
N ASN A 274 7.39 -8.11 4.21
CA ASN A 274 6.28 -7.29 4.70
C ASN A 274 6.61 -6.48 5.96
N ALA A 275 7.24 -7.08 6.97
CA ALA A 275 7.46 -6.42 8.25
C ALA A 275 8.53 -5.32 8.18
N THR A 276 9.44 -5.39 7.21
CA THR A 276 10.44 -4.34 6.94
C THR A 276 9.84 -3.02 6.47
N LEU A 277 8.59 -3.06 6.00
CA LEU A 277 7.83 -1.91 5.51
C LEU A 277 7.00 -1.22 6.61
N ALA A 278 6.82 -1.89 7.75
CA ALA A 278 5.94 -1.42 8.82
C ALA A 278 6.36 -0.06 9.40
N GLY A 279 7.64 0.28 9.36
CA GLY A 279 8.16 1.57 9.81
C GLY A 279 7.67 2.75 8.94
N GLY A 280 7.52 2.54 7.63
CA GLY A 280 6.97 3.55 6.72
C GLY A 280 5.49 3.83 7.01
N VAL A 281 4.73 2.76 7.27
CA VAL A 281 3.33 2.85 7.70
C VAL A 281 3.21 3.54 9.06
N ALA A 282 4.02 3.14 10.06
CA ALA A 282 3.85 3.60 11.43
C ALA A 282 4.21 5.07 11.65
N VAL A 283 5.16 5.60 10.90
CA VAL A 283 5.59 7.01 11.00
C VAL A 283 4.73 7.95 10.17
N GLY A 284 3.91 7.43 9.23
CA GLY A 284 3.18 8.21 8.23
C GLY A 284 2.43 9.41 8.80
N THR A 285 1.60 9.22 9.84
CA THR A 285 0.84 10.31 10.48
C THR A 285 1.70 11.48 10.96
N CYS A 286 2.87 11.18 11.54
CA CYS A 286 3.75 12.16 12.15
C CYS A 286 5.01 12.46 11.33
N ALA A 287 5.07 12.03 10.07
CA ALA A 287 6.28 12.10 9.27
C ALA A 287 6.76 13.56 9.10
N ASP A 288 5.85 14.50 8.86
CA ASP A 288 6.14 15.93 8.69
C ASP A 288 6.22 16.73 10.01
N MET A 289 5.95 16.07 11.14
CA MET A 289 6.00 16.71 12.46
C MET A 289 7.45 16.89 12.94
N GLU A 290 7.64 17.82 13.85
CA GLU A 290 8.94 18.10 14.47
C GLU A 290 9.29 17.05 15.55
N ILE A 291 9.50 15.81 15.10
CA ILE A 291 10.05 14.75 15.92
C ILE A 291 11.56 14.66 15.70
N HIS A 292 12.31 14.39 16.77
CA HIS A 292 13.74 14.14 16.64
C HIS A 292 13.96 12.82 15.87
N PRO A 293 14.96 12.69 14.97
CA PRO A 293 15.16 11.47 14.17
C PRO A 293 15.29 10.17 14.99
N CYS A 294 15.82 10.27 16.22
CA CYS A 294 15.83 9.17 17.19
C CYS A 294 14.42 8.60 17.45
N ILE A 295 13.40 9.46 17.56
CA ILE A 295 12.01 9.03 17.75
C ILE A 295 11.49 8.30 16.52
N ALA A 296 11.79 8.77 15.31
CA ALA A 296 11.44 8.06 14.09
C ALA A 296 12.06 6.65 14.04
N MET A 297 13.32 6.51 14.45
CA MET A 297 13.97 5.19 14.57
C MET A 297 13.30 4.29 15.62
N ILE A 298 12.85 4.85 16.75
CA ILE A 298 12.11 4.09 17.77
C ILE A 298 10.76 3.62 17.22
N ILE A 299 10.01 4.48 16.53
CA ILE A 299 8.73 4.14 15.88
C ILE A 299 8.95 2.97 14.92
N GLY A 300 9.94 3.09 14.01
CA GLY A 300 10.27 2.04 13.07
C GLY A 300 10.70 0.73 13.73
N SER A 301 11.55 0.82 14.76
CA SER A 301 12.01 -0.35 15.53
C SER A 301 10.86 -1.12 16.15
N VAL A 302 9.95 -0.39 16.82
CA VAL A 302 8.75 -0.97 17.46
C VAL A 302 7.81 -1.54 16.40
N ALA A 303 7.59 -0.83 15.29
CA ALA A 303 6.73 -1.30 14.20
C ALA A 303 7.23 -2.62 13.59
N GLY A 304 8.54 -2.75 13.33
CA GLY A 304 9.13 -3.98 12.83
C GLY A 304 8.95 -5.16 13.79
N MET A 305 9.18 -4.94 15.09
CA MET A 305 8.92 -5.93 16.14
C MET A 305 7.44 -6.35 16.17
N VAL A 306 6.52 -5.39 16.25
CA VAL A 306 5.07 -5.64 16.32
C VAL A 306 4.58 -6.38 15.08
N SER A 307 5.05 -5.99 13.90
CA SER A 307 4.66 -6.61 12.63
C SER A 307 5.09 -8.09 12.58
N VAL A 308 6.34 -8.41 12.94
CA VAL A 308 6.80 -9.81 13.00
C VAL A 308 6.02 -10.65 14.02
N ILE A 309 5.77 -10.10 15.21
CA ILE A 309 4.95 -10.75 16.25
C ILE A 309 3.52 -10.99 15.73
N GLY A 310 2.97 -10.02 15.00
CA GLY A 310 1.67 -10.10 14.34
C GLY A 310 1.60 -11.27 13.34
N PHE A 311 2.56 -11.37 12.42
CA PHE A 311 2.64 -12.49 11.48
C PHE A 311 2.70 -13.85 12.18
N LYS A 312 3.48 -13.95 13.26
CA LYS A 312 3.68 -15.23 13.94
C LYS A 312 2.47 -15.69 14.74
N PHE A 313 1.80 -14.78 15.43
CA PHE A 313 0.75 -15.11 16.38
C PHE A 313 -0.61 -14.67 15.89
N LEU A 314 -0.78 -13.40 15.54
CA LEU A 314 -2.07 -12.82 15.19
C LEU A 314 -2.60 -13.28 13.83
N THR A 315 -1.77 -13.69 12.87
CA THR A 315 -2.30 -14.25 11.61
C THR A 315 -2.80 -15.70 11.78
N VAL A 316 -2.30 -16.42 12.80
CA VAL A 316 -2.67 -17.80 13.10
C VAL A 316 -3.96 -17.89 13.94
N TYR A 317 -4.20 -16.93 14.84
CA TYR A 317 -5.38 -16.92 15.74
C TYR A 317 -6.75 -16.72 15.05
N PRO A 318 -6.92 -15.90 13.98
CA PRO A 318 -8.18 -15.74 13.25
C PRO A 318 -8.69 -17.06 12.64
N CYS A 319 -7.79 -18.00 12.29
CA CYS A 319 -8.19 -19.34 11.87
C CYS A 319 -8.72 -20.21 13.04
N HIS A 320 -8.34 -19.90 14.29
CA HIS A 320 -8.67 -20.67 15.48
C HIS A 320 -9.81 -20.08 16.34
N ALA A 321 -10.13 -18.79 16.22
CA ALA A 321 -11.06 -18.07 17.09
C ALA A 321 -12.54 -18.53 17.03
N SER A 322 -12.87 -19.53 16.21
CA SER A 322 -14.18 -20.21 16.23
C SER A 322 -14.27 -21.35 17.25
N SER A 323 -13.27 -21.57 18.10
CA SER A 323 -13.29 -22.60 19.13
C SER A 323 -13.25 -21.98 20.54
N ARG A 324 -14.39 -22.03 21.25
CA ARG A 324 -14.40 -22.01 22.71
C ARG A 324 -13.39 -23.07 23.22
N SER A 325 -12.61 -22.67 24.23
CA SER A 325 -11.78 -23.50 25.11
C SER A 325 -10.78 -24.48 24.45
N ARG A 326 -9.52 -24.07 24.35
CA ARG A 326 -8.36 -24.91 24.70
C ARG A 326 -7.08 -24.06 24.78
N PHE A 327 -6.81 -23.58 25.98
CA PHE A 327 -5.50 -23.06 26.39
C PHE A 327 -4.51 -24.25 26.38
N PHE A 328 -3.36 -24.09 25.73
CA PHE A 328 -2.27 -25.08 25.60
C PHE A 328 -2.58 -26.38 24.83
N HIS A 329 -2.48 -26.33 23.51
CA HIS A 329 -1.79 -27.40 22.77
C HIS A 329 -1.16 -26.84 21.49
N ARG A 330 0.16 -26.68 21.54
CA ARG A 330 1.02 -26.25 20.43
C ARG A 330 1.14 -27.41 19.45
N ASN A 331 0.34 -27.42 18.39
CA ASN A 331 0.55 -28.30 17.25
C ASN A 331 1.08 -27.48 16.07
N SER A 332 2.40 -27.37 16.02
CA SER A 332 3.16 -26.70 14.97
C SER A 332 3.14 -27.52 13.68
N SER A 333 2.17 -27.27 12.80
CA SER A 333 2.15 -27.86 11.45
C SER A 333 1.47 -27.01 10.37
N CYS A 334 1.26 -25.71 10.59
CA CYS A 334 1.04 -24.75 9.49
C CYS A 334 2.37 -24.06 9.18
N TRP A 335 2.72 -24.00 7.89
CA TRP A 335 4.01 -23.55 7.32
C TRP A 335 5.12 -24.62 7.28
N ARG A 336 4.99 -25.59 6.35
CA ARG A 336 6.16 -26.20 5.71
C ARG A 336 6.40 -25.52 4.37
N ALA A 337 6.85 -24.26 4.38
CA ALA A 337 7.51 -23.70 3.21
C ALA A 337 8.87 -24.40 3.06
N GLY A 338 9.00 -25.19 1.99
CA GLY A 338 10.12 -26.08 1.72
C GLY A 338 11.37 -25.41 1.17
N HIS A 339 11.47 -24.08 1.14
CA HIS A 339 12.65 -23.39 0.61
C HIS A 339 13.30 -22.53 1.68
N ARG A 340 14.47 -23.03 2.07
CA ARG A 340 15.20 -22.76 3.31
C ARG A 340 16.47 -22.04 2.90
N PHE A 341 16.82 -20.94 3.56
CA PHE A 341 18.16 -20.38 3.44
C PHE A 341 19.16 -21.45 3.91
N ASN A 342 19.94 -21.99 2.98
CA ASN A 342 20.95 -22.99 3.26
C ASN A 342 22.26 -22.23 3.46
N SER A 343 22.72 -22.11 4.70
CA SER A 343 24.00 -21.47 5.06
C SER A 343 25.23 -22.25 4.59
N LYS A 344 25.08 -23.15 3.61
CA LYS A 344 26.15 -23.99 3.07
C LYS A 344 26.82 -23.39 1.83
N ASP A 345 26.24 -22.35 1.22
CA ASP A 345 26.81 -21.71 0.02
C ASP A 345 27.52 -20.37 0.32
N SER A 346 27.59 -19.95 1.58
CA SER A 346 28.25 -18.68 1.98
C SER A 346 29.71 -18.84 2.46
N TYR A 347 30.36 -19.97 2.14
CA TYR A 347 31.79 -20.19 2.36
C TYR A 347 32.45 -20.80 1.12
N LEU A 348 32.49 -20.05 0.02
CA LEU A 348 33.47 -20.26 -1.05
C LEU A 348 33.56 -18.98 -1.89
N GLY A 349 34.70 -18.30 -1.81
CA GLY A 349 35.05 -17.25 -2.76
C GLY A 349 35.53 -15.94 -2.14
N THR A 350 36.68 -15.97 -1.48
CA THR A 350 37.62 -14.84 -1.50
C THR A 350 38.01 -14.53 -2.95
N ALA A 351 37.72 -13.32 -3.43
CA ALA A 351 38.57 -12.56 -4.35
C ALA A 351 37.95 -11.17 -4.58
N ILE A 352 38.72 -10.15 -4.19
CA ILE A 352 38.78 -8.72 -4.58
C ILE A 352 37.54 -8.13 -5.29
#